data_AF-A0A914QIA7-F1
#
_entry.id   AF-A0A914QIA7-F1
#
_cell.length_a   1.000
_cell.length_b   1.000
_cell.length_c   1.000
_cell.angle_alpha   90.00
_cell.angle_beta   90.00
_cell.angle_gamma   90.00
#
_symmetry.space_group_name_H-M   'P 1'
#
loop_
_entity.id
_entity.type
_entity.pdbx_description
1 polymer ?
#
loop_
_entity_poly.entity_id
_entity_poly.type
_entity_poly.pdbx_seq_one_letter_code
_entity_poly.pdbx_strand_id
1 'polypeptide(L)'
;MGWLKVAEALLNPLGEDDDDFECNFIIDRNITIALAVADQMPTDIPEQKRDTFDSQTIPLYSEKAANIPDKPYIGSAAKQGVEDEKKRVKMVPRKSTLEKYGTRNGSTTTSNFGARLKNSFNNRKR
;
A
#
# COMPACT_ATOMS: atom_id res chain seq x y z
N MET A 1 -5.93 2.53 -38.67
CA MET A 1 -4.52 2.93 -38.90
C MET A 1 -3.89 3.70 -37.73
N GLY A 2 -4.64 4.44 -36.90
CA GLY A 2 -4.07 5.25 -35.80
C GLY A 2 -3.36 4.47 -34.68
N TRP A 3 -3.93 3.38 -34.16
CA TRP A 3 -3.28 2.60 -33.07
C TRP A 3 -1.95 1.96 -33.47
N LEU A 4 -1.79 1.62 -34.75
CA LEU A 4 -0.51 1.11 -35.27
C LEU A 4 0.55 2.23 -35.28
N LYS A 5 0.17 3.45 -35.62
CA LYS A 5 1.08 4.61 -35.59
C LYS A 5 1.50 5.01 -34.18
N VAL A 6 0.63 4.82 -33.18
CA VAL A 6 1.02 4.98 -31.77
C VAL A 6 2.07 3.94 -31.37
N ALA A 7 1.89 2.67 -31.79
CA ALA A 7 2.87 1.63 -31.52
C ALA A 7 4.21 1.88 -32.24
N GLU A 8 4.17 2.47 -33.44
CA GLU A 8 5.35 2.86 -34.21
C GLU A 8 6.11 4.00 -33.51
N ALA A 9 5.42 5.07 -33.09
CA ALA A 9 6.02 6.20 -32.37
C ALA A 9 6.64 5.76 -31.03
N LEU A 10 6.01 4.83 -30.31
CA LEU A 10 6.52 4.34 -29.03
C LEU A 10 7.57 3.23 -29.17
N LEU A 11 7.85 2.75 -30.39
CA LEU A 11 8.81 1.66 -30.60
C LEU A 11 10.24 2.12 -30.27
N ASN A 12 10.57 3.37 -30.58
CA ASN A 12 11.86 3.99 -30.28
C ASN A 12 11.67 5.44 -29.76
N PRO A 13 11.37 5.63 -28.47
CA PRO A 13 11.08 6.95 -27.89
C PRO A 13 12.33 7.84 -27.68
N LEU A 14 13.49 7.43 -28.22
CA LEU A 14 14.79 8.10 -28.08
C LEU A 14 15.30 8.63 -29.42
N GLY A 15 14.42 8.75 -30.42
CA GLY A 15 14.73 9.32 -31.72
C GLY A 15 14.67 10.84 -31.73
N GLU A 16 14.31 11.38 -32.89
CA GLU A 16 14.13 12.82 -33.13
C GLU A 16 12.69 13.15 -33.54
N ASP A 17 11.74 12.22 -33.34
CA ASP A 17 10.33 12.47 -33.66
C ASP A 17 9.74 13.50 -32.67
N ASP A 18 8.73 14.27 -33.09
CA ASP A 18 8.16 15.37 -32.29
C ASP A 18 7.60 14.91 -30.91
N ASP A 19 7.25 13.63 -30.77
CA ASP A 19 6.69 13.03 -29.54
C ASP A 19 7.74 12.22 -28.74
N ASP A 20 9.01 12.20 -29.15
CA ASP A 20 10.10 11.52 -28.46
C ASP A 20 10.55 12.26 -27.18
N PHE A 21 11.33 11.57 -26.36
CA PHE A 21 11.93 12.21 -25.19
C PHE A 21 12.99 13.22 -25.60
N GLU A 22 12.87 14.44 -25.05
CA GLU A 22 13.86 15.52 -25.14
C GLU A 22 15.12 15.22 -24.31
N CYS A 23 15.90 14.22 -24.75
CA CYS A 23 17.04 13.70 -23.99
C CYS A 23 18.16 14.73 -23.82
N ASN A 24 18.41 15.56 -24.84
CA ASN A 24 19.41 16.62 -24.78
C ASN A 24 19.07 17.63 -23.67
N PHE A 25 17.79 18.05 -23.59
CA PHE A 25 17.32 18.92 -22.52
C PHE A 25 17.51 18.27 -21.14
N ILE A 26 17.18 16.99 -20.99
CA ILE A 26 17.33 16.27 -19.71
C ILE A 26 18.80 16.21 -19.30
N ILE A 27 19.71 15.94 -20.24
CA ILE A 27 21.16 15.89 -19.98
C ILE A 27 21.65 17.26 -19.50
N ASP A 28 21.36 18.32 -20.24
CA ASP A 28 21.78 19.68 -19.90
C ASP A 28 21.24 20.08 -18.53
N ARG A 29 19.95 19.88 -18.29
CA ARG A 29 19.27 20.20 -17.03
C ARG A 29 19.88 19.44 -15.85
N ASN A 30 20.17 18.16 -16.02
CA ASN A 30 20.73 17.34 -14.94
C ASN A 30 22.17 17.75 -14.62
N ILE A 31 23.02 18.01 -15.63
CA ILE A 31 24.40 18.45 -15.41
C ILE A 31 24.40 19.81 -14.70
N THR A 32 23.60 20.77 -15.17
CA THR A 32 23.50 22.10 -14.54
C THR A 32 23.06 22.01 -13.08
N ILE A 33 21.99 21.27 -12.78
CA ILE A 33 21.47 21.16 -11.41
C ILE A 33 22.43 20.38 -10.51
N ALA A 34 23.01 19.28 -11.00
CA ALA A 34 23.94 18.48 -10.20
C ALA A 34 25.17 19.28 -9.78
N LEU A 35 25.74 20.08 -10.70
CA LEU A 35 26.86 20.96 -10.40
C LEU A 35 26.45 22.09 -9.44
N ALA A 36 25.29 22.71 -9.65
CA ALA A 36 24.79 23.76 -8.74
C ALA A 36 24.58 23.23 -7.31
N VAL A 37 24.02 22.04 -7.16
CA VAL A 37 23.81 21.40 -5.84
C VAL A 37 25.15 21.05 -5.18
N ALA A 38 26.11 20.50 -5.94
CA ALA A 38 27.39 20.08 -5.40
C ALA A 38 28.31 21.25 -5.00
N ASP A 39 28.31 22.35 -5.78
CA ASP A 39 29.27 23.45 -5.63
C ASP A 39 28.67 24.70 -4.97
N GLN A 40 27.45 25.09 -5.37
CA GLN A 40 26.86 26.39 -4.96
C GLN A 40 25.99 26.30 -3.70
N MET A 41 25.53 25.10 -3.32
CA MET A 41 24.67 24.89 -2.13
C MET A 41 25.26 24.04 -0.99
N PRO A 42 26.57 24.06 -0.64
CA PRO A 42 27.07 23.13 0.36
C PRO A 42 26.59 23.40 1.80
N THR A 43 26.19 24.64 2.12
CA THR A 43 25.89 25.04 3.51
C THR A 43 24.99 26.26 3.67
N ASP A 44 24.40 26.78 2.60
CA ASP A 44 23.51 27.95 2.66
C ASP A 44 22.10 27.52 3.07
N ILE A 45 21.91 27.33 4.38
CA ILE A 45 20.61 27.00 4.96
C ILE A 45 19.91 28.32 5.32
N PRO A 46 18.67 28.54 4.86
CA PRO A 46 17.94 29.75 5.23
C PRO A 46 17.72 29.84 6.75
N GLU A 47 17.62 31.06 7.25
CA GLU A 47 17.38 31.32 8.67
C GLU A 47 16.13 30.58 9.17
N GLN A 48 16.29 29.75 10.21
CA GLN A 48 15.19 29.00 10.79
C GLN A 48 14.26 29.93 11.57
N LYS A 49 13.02 30.06 11.11
CA LYS A 49 11.96 30.84 11.77
C LYS A 49 10.78 29.92 12.07
N ARG A 50 9.99 30.27 13.08
CA ARG A 50 8.72 29.58 13.32
C ARG A 50 7.81 29.82 12.11
N ASP A 51 7.21 28.74 11.64
CA ASP A 51 6.29 28.79 10.51
C ASP A 51 4.98 29.50 10.91
N THR A 52 4.30 30.07 9.92
CA THR A 52 3.05 30.83 10.09
C THR A 52 1.91 29.97 10.64
N PHE A 53 1.98 28.64 10.47
CA PHE A 53 0.98 27.68 10.96
C PHE A 53 1.19 27.22 12.42
N ASP A 54 2.24 27.67 13.11
CA ASP A 54 2.50 27.35 14.53
C ASP A 54 1.35 27.80 15.47
N SER A 55 0.59 28.83 15.08
CA SER A 55 -0.51 29.40 15.86
C SER A 55 -1.92 28.95 15.46
N GLN A 56 -2.06 27.81 14.75
CA GLN A 56 -3.34 27.26 14.27
C GLN A 56 -4.07 28.16 13.25
N THR A 57 -3.34 28.73 12.30
CA THR A 57 -3.93 29.43 11.16
C THR A 57 -4.52 28.43 10.14
N ILE A 58 -5.70 28.76 9.59
CA ILE A 58 -6.34 27.97 8.55
C ILE A 58 -5.65 28.28 7.21
N PRO A 59 -5.28 27.28 6.38
CA PRO A 59 -4.70 27.54 5.07
C PRO A 59 -5.67 28.37 4.21
N LEU A 60 -5.15 29.43 3.61
CA LEU A 60 -5.92 30.33 2.76
C LEU A 60 -5.90 29.81 1.32
N TYR A 61 -7.06 29.88 0.67
CA TYR A 61 -7.24 29.49 -0.72
C TYR A 61 -7.57 30.72 -1.56
N SER A 62 -7.25 30.67 -2.85
CA SER A 62 -7.77 31.65 -3.79
C SER A 62 -9.29 31.53 -3.88
N GLU A 63 -10.00 32.61 -4.24
CA GLU A 63 -11.47 32.62 -4.35
C GLU A 63 -12.01 31.46 -5.21
N LYS A 64 -11.33 31.16 -6.33
CA LYS A 64 -11.67 30.03 -7.20
C LYS A 64 -11.52 28.68 -6.50
N ALA A 65 -10.44 28.48 -5.74
CA ALA A 65 -10.18 27.24 -5.03
C ALA A 65 -11.08 27.07 -3.79
N ALA A 66 -11.43 28.15 -3.09
CA ALA A 66 -12.32 28.13 -1.94
C ALA A 66 -13.76 27.70 -2.31
N ASN A 67 -14.20 28.00 -3.54
CA ASN A 67 -15.49 27.57 -4.06
C ASN A 67 -15.51 26.09 -4.50
N ILE A 68 -14.36 25.40 -4.53
CA ILE A 68 -14.29 23.96 -4.80
C ILE A 68 -14.69 23.24 -3.50
N PRO A 69 -15.73 22.39 -3.51
CA PRO A 69 -16.16 21.70 -2.31
C PRO A 69 -15.09 20.74 -1.82
N ASP A 70 -14.69 20.89 -0.56
CA ASP A 70 -13.76 19.98 0.10
C ASP A 70 -14.44 18.61 0.32
N LYS A 71 -13.79 17.55 -0.16
CA LYS A 71 -14.28 16.16 -0.13
C LYS A 71 -13.16 15.25 0.35
N PRO A 72 -12.80 15.29 1.65
CA PRO A 72 -11.77 14.43 2.18
C PRO A 72 -12.17 12.96 2.01
N TYR A 73 -11.19 12.10 1.73
CA TYR A 73 -11.41 10.67 1.64
C TYR A 73 -11.67 10.10 3.05
N ILE A 74 -12.92 9.78 3.35
CA ILE A 74 -13.34 9.24 4.65
C ILE A 74 -13.19 7.71 4.70
N GLY A 75 -13.13 7.04 3.55
CA GLY A 75 -13.02 5.57 3.42
C GLY A 75 -14.38 4.87 3.30
N SER A 76 -14.44 3.81 2.48
CA SER A 76 -15.69 3.12 2.11
C SER A 76 -16.43 2.47 3.29
N ALA A 77 -15.72 2.10 4.35
CA ALA A 77 -16.27 1.42 5.53
C ALA A 77 -16.45 2.34 6.75
N ALA A 78 -16.03 3.60 6.68
CA ALA A 78 -15.96 4.47 7.87
C ALA A 78 -17.33 4.89 8.44
N LYS A 79 -18.40 4.77 7.65
CA LYS A 79 -19.78 4.99 8.10
C LYS A 79 -20.55 3.70 8.36
N GLN A 80 -19.88 2.55 8.32
CA GLN A 80 -20.51 1.30 8.71
C GLN A 80 -20.62 1.28 10.23
N GLY A 81 -21.72 1.83 10.73
CA GLY A 81 -22.12 1.67 12.12
C GLY A 81 -22.26 0.18 12.38
N VAL A 82 -21.29 -0.41 13.08
CA VAL A 82 -21.56 -1.64 13.80
C VAL A 82 -22.54 -1.22 14.87
N GLU A 83 -23.81 -1.60 14.74
CA GLU A 83 -24.76 -1.38 15.82
C GLU A 83 -24.14 -1.96 17.11
N ASP A 84 -23.98 -1.12 18.13
CA ASP A 84 -23.66 -1.53 19.50
C ASP A 84 -24.81 -2.33 20.13
N GLU A 85 -25.57 -3.10 19.34
CA GLU A 85 -26.27 -4.22 19.89
C GLU A 85 -25.18 -5.11 20.50
N LYS A 86 -25.12 -5.10 21.84
CA LYS A 86 -24.32 -5.97 22.70
C LYS A 86 -24.66 -7.46 22.51
N LYS A 87 -25.02 -7.90 21.31
CA LYS A 87 -24.95 -9.29 20.86
C LYS A 87 -23.46 -9.62 20.77
N ARG A 88 -22.91 -10.02 21.92
CA ARG A 88 -21.58 -10.63 22.05
C ARG A 88 -21.37 -11.54 20.85
N VAL A 89 -20.45 -11.16 19.96
CA VAL A 89 -20.07 -12.01 18.82
C VAL A 89 -19.60 -13.34 19.41
N LYS A 90 -20.42 -14.38 19.27
CA LYS A 90 -20.06 -15.71 19.74
C LYS A 90 -19.13 -16.30 18.70
N MET A 91 -17.83 -16.26 18.98
CA MET A 91 -16.84 -16.95 18.17
C MET A 91 -17.13 -18.46 18.23
N VAL A 92 -17.53 -19.05 17.11
CA VAL A 92 -17.76 -20.50 17.00
C VAL A 92 -16.70 -21.07 16.06
N PRO A 93 -16.01 -22.16 16.44
CA PRO A 93 -15.09 -22.83 15.55
C PRO A 93 -15.81 -23.28 14.29
N ARG A 94 -15.21 -22.98 13.13
CA ARG A 94 -15.72 -23.42 11.83
C ARG A 94 -15.69 -24.95 11.82
N LYS A 95 -16.85 -25.59 11.56
CA LYS A 95 -16.88 -27.04 11.34
C LYS A 95 -15.95 -27.36 10.17
N SER A 96 -14.91 -28.16 10.43
CA SER A 96 -14.00 -28.60 9.38
C SER A 96 -14.79 -29.45 8.38
N THR A 97 -14.57 -29.23 7.09
CA THR A 97 -15.22 -29.99 6.00
C THR A 97 -14.88 -31.49 6.03
N LEU A 98 -13.98 -31.92 6.92
CA LEU A 98 -13.55 -33.30 7.13
C LEU A 98 -14.64 -34.19 7.75
N GLU A 99 -15.69 -33.66 8.39
CA GLU A 99 -16.82 -34.49 8.86
C GLU A 99 -17.71 -35.02 7.72
N LYS A 100 -17.65 -34.43 6.51
CA LYS A 100 -18.46 -34.87 5.36
C LYS A 100 -17.94 -36.12 4.65
N TYR A 101 -16.74 -36.60 4.99
CA TYR A 101 -16.14 -37.80 4.41
C TYR A 101 -15.74 -38.79 5.50
N GLY A 102 -16.71 -39.43 6.14
CA GLY A 102 -16.40 -40.34 7.25
C GLY A 102 -17.53 -41.24 7.74
N THR A 103 -18.12 -42.06 6.87
CA THR A 103 -18.69 -43.35 7.31
C THR A 103 -18.62 -44.38 6.17
N ARG A 104 -17.47 -45.07 6.06
CA ARG A 104 -17.43 -46.42 5.48
C ARG A 104 -16.96 -47.36 6.58
N ASN A 105 -17.88 -48.19 7.04
CA ASN A 105 -17.61 -49.29 7.96
C ASN A 105 -16.67 -50.28 7.26
N GLY A 106 -15.42 -50.32 7.71
CA GLY A 106 -14.42 -51.29 7.30
C GLY A 106 -13.55 -51.61 8.50
N SER A 107 -13.74 -52.79 9.08
CA SER A 107 -12.94 -53.35 10.15
C SER A 107 -11.48 -53.53 9.70
N THR A 108 -10.54 -52.74 10.23
CA THR A 108 -9.10 -53.09 10.19
C THR A 108 -8.36 -52.38 11.34
N THR A 109 -7.98 -53.20 12.31
CA THR A 109 -6.77 -53.10 13.15
C THR A 109 -6.35 -51.72 13.66
N THR A 110 -6.65 -51.47 14.94
CA THR A 110 -6.10 -50.38 15.74
C THR A 110 -4.57 -50.48 15.81
N SER A 111 -3.84 -49.65 15.06
CA SER A 111 -2.43 -49.38 15.34
C SER A 111 -2.29 -48.04 16.07
N ASN A 112 -1.73 -48.14 17.27
CA ASN A 112 -1.49 -47.10 18.27
C ASN A 112 -0.68 -45.89 17.75
N PHE A 113 -1.33 -44.94 17.07
CA PHE A 113 -0.69 -43.67 16.69
C PHE A 113 -1.04 -42.51 17.66
N GLY A 114 -2.28 -42.46 18.15
CA GLY A 114 -2.75 -41.38 19.04
C GLY A 114 -2.17 -41.39 20.47
N ALA A 115 -1.67 -42.54 20.93
CA ALA A 115 -1.07 -42.67 22.27
C ALA A 115 0.39 -42.20 22.34
N ARG A 116 1.12 -42.09 21.20
CA ARG A 116 2.55 -41.72 21.18
C ARG A 116 2.83 -40.23 21.25
N LEU A 117 1.84 -39.37 21.03
CA LEU A 117 2.04 -37.90 21.10
C LEU A 117 1.87 -37.33 22.51
N LYS A 118 1.18 -38.03 23.43
CA LYS A 118 0.98 -37.54 24.81
C LYS A 118 2.19 -37.78 25.72
N ASN A 119 3.02 -38.80 25.46
CA ASN A 119 4.22 -39.07 26.25
C ASN A 119 5.44 -38.22 25.86
N SER A 120 5.39 -37.45 24.75
CA SER A 120 6.53 -36.62 24.32
C SER A 120 6.56 -35.22 24.97
N PHE A 121 5.43 -34.75 25.52
CA PHE A 121 5.34 -33.40 26.09
C PHE A 121 5.54 -33.34 27.62
N ASN A 122 5.50 -34.48 28.33
CA ASN A 122 5.66 -34.49 29.80
C ASN A 122 7.11 -34.67 30.28
N ASN A 123 8.10 -34.82 29.39
CA ASN A 123 9.51 -35.02 29.78
C ASN A 123 10.43 -33.83 29.49
N ARG A 124 9.88 -32.63 29.25
CA ARG A 124 10.66 -31.38 29.09
C ARG A 124 10.39 -30.35 30.19
N LYS A 125 10.33 -30.82 31.44
CA LYS A 125 10.56 -30.00 32.64
C LYS A 125 11.41 -30.77 33.65
N ARG A 126 12.73 -30.75 33.43
CA ARG A 126 13.78 -30.69 34.44
C ARG A 126 14.94 -29.92 33.86
#